data_AF-A0A559GFJ8-F1
#
_entry.id   AF-A0A559GFJ8-F1
#
_cell.length_a   1.000
_cell.length_b   1.000
_cell.length_c   1.000
_cell.angle_alpha   90.00
_cell.angle_beta   90.00
_cell.angle_gamma   90.00
#
_symmetry.space_group_name_H-M   'P 1'
#
loop_
_entity.id
_entity.type
_entity.pdbx_description
1 polymer ?
#
loop_
_entity_poly.entity_id
_entity_poly.type
_entity_poly.pdbx_seq_one_letter_code
_entity_poly.pdbx_strand_id
1 'polypeptide(L)' 'MTRKVPNIEQMSQIECGFCCYLSILHFYKSKETLLDLRRDIEKGRDGYSIGDLKQLLNKRNFDTGSYQVKDVNKISELP' A
#
# COMPACT_ATOMS: atom_id res chain seq x y z
N MET A 1 -13.40 -1.04 20.34
CA MET A 1 -12.29 -0.13 19.96
C MET A 1 -12.03 -0.28 18.48
N THR A 2 -12.11 0.80 17.70
CA THR A 2 -11.77 0.78 16.27
C THR A 2 -10.25 0.61 16.12
N ARG A 3 -9.80 -0.38 15.35
CA ARG A 3 -8.37 -0.56 15.04
C ARG A 3 -7.91 0.65 14.23
N LYS A 4 -6.78 1.26 14.62
CA LYS A 4 -6.17 2.37 13.88
C LYS A 4 -5.14 1.81 12.90
N VAL A 5 -5.12 2.36 11.69
CA VAL A 5 -4.04 2.11 10.72
C VAL A 5 -2.79 2.85 11.22
N PRO A 6 -1.64 2.20 11.38
CA PRO A 6 -0.41 2.87 11.79
C PRO A 6 0.06 3.83 10.69
N ASN A 7 0.62 4.97 11.07
CA ASN A 7 1.26 5.88 10.14
C ASN A 7 2.74 5.48 10.00
N ILE A 8 3.15 5.08 8.81
CA ILE A 8 4.55 4.73 8.50
C ILE A 8 5.16 5.87 7.69
N GLU A 9 6.17 6.53 8.25
CA GLU A 9 6.82 7.66 7.61
C GLU A 9 7.79 7.22 6.52
N GLN A 10 7.78 7.93 5.39
CA GLN A 10 8.71 7.69 4.28
C GLN A 10 10.08 8.30 4.59
N MET A 11 11.16 7.60 4.23
CA MET A 11 12.53 8.13 4.34
C MET A 11 13.00 8.76 3.03
N SER A 12 12.44 8.32 1.89
CA SER A 12 12.73 8.85 0.55
C SER A 12 11.44 9.22 -0.19
N GLN A 13 11.54 10.11 -1.18
CA GLN A 13 10.41 10.60 -1.98
C GLN A 13 9.71 9.50 -2.78
N ILE A 14 10.41 8.43 -3.16
CA ILE A 14 9.87 7.35 -4.00
C ILE A 14 9.06 6.31 -3.20
N GLU A 15 8.97 6.45 -1.88
CA GLU A 15 8.49 5.40 -0.98
C GLU A 15 7.06 5.59 -0.48
N CYS A 16 6.41 6.70 -0.83
CA CYS A 16 5.06 7.01 -0.34
C CYS A 16 4.06 5.86 -0.57
N GLY A 17 4.08 5.24 -1.76
CA GLY A 17 3.25 4.08 -2.08
C GLY A 17 3.55 2.86 -1.21
N PHE A 18 4.83 2.59 -0.93
CA PHE A 18 5.25 1.51 -0.03
C PHE A 18 4.88 1.74 1.42
N CYS A 19 4.99 2.97 1.91
CA CYS A 19 4.58 3.28 3.28
C CYS A 19 3.07 3.10 3.48
N CYS A 20 2.24 3.54 2.53
CA CYS A 20 0.80 3.29 2.55
C CYS A 20 0.48 1.78 2.52
N TYR A 21 1.13 1.06 1.62
CA TYR A 21 1.01 -0.38 1.51
C TYR A 21 1.43 -1.11 2.80
N LEU A 22 2.57 -0.74 3.40
CA LEU A 22 3.06 -1.33 4.64
C LEU A 22 2.13 -1.02 5.82
N SER A 23 1.51 0.17 5.82
CA SER A 23 0.50 0.56 6.82
C SER A 23 -0.73 -0.36 6.76
N ILE A 24 -1.16 -0.75 5.56
CA ILE A 24 -2.21 -1.76 5.36
C ILE A 24 -1.76 -3.12 5.91
N LEU A 25 -0.56 -3.57 5.56
CA LEU A 25 -0.04 -4.85 6.05
C LEU A 25 0.06 -4.90 7.58
N HIS A 26 0.58 -3.86 8.21
CA HIS A 26 0.69 -3.74 9.67
C HIS A 26 -0.69 -3.65 10.32
N PHE A 27 -1.65 -2.98 9.68
CA PHE A 27 -3.04 -3.02 10.12
C PHE A 27 -3.52 -4.47 10.18
N TYR A 28 -3.18 -5.33 9.21
CA TYR A 28 -3.45 -6.78 9.22
C TYR A 28 -2.41 -7.65 9.96
N LYS A 29 -1.59 -7.06 10.85
CA LYS A 29 -0.61 -7.73 11.72
C LYS A 29 0.59 -8.38 11.01
N SER A 30 0.88 -8.02 9.76
CA SER A 30 2.17 -8.37 9.16
C SER A 30 3.31 -7.76 9.95
N LYS A 31 4.45 -8.46 10.00
CA LYS A 31 5.70 -8.02 10.62
C LYS A 31 6.74 -7.54 9.61
N GLU A 32 6.36 -7.46 8.35
CA GLU A 32 7.24 -7.00 7.29
C GLU A 32 7.72 -5.57 7.57
N THR A 33 8.87 -5.24 7.04
CA THR A 33 9.53 -3.95 7.18
C THR A 33 9.65 -3.28 5.82
N LEU A 34 9.92 -1.97 5.80
CA LEU A 34 10.19 -1.28 4.54
C LEU A 34 11.38 -1.90 3.79
N LEU A 35 12.36 -2.46 4.51
CA LEU A 35 13.49 -3.18 3.91
C LEU A 35 13.06 -4.47 3.20
N ASP A 36 12.10 -5.21 3.77
CA ASP A 36 11.53 -6.40 3.11
C ASP A 36 10.91 -6.02 1.78
N LEU A 37 10.14 -4.92 1.75
CA LEU A 37 9.46 -4.47 0.54
C LEU A 37 10.41 -4.01 -0.56
N ARG A 38 11.50 -3.32 -0.19
CA ARG A 38 12.55 -2.90 -1.13
C ARG A 38 13.25 -4.09 -1.80
N ARG A 39 13.23 -5.28 -1.20
CA ARG A 39 13.80 -6.50 -1.79
C ARG A 39 12.83 -7.19 -2.77
N ASP A 40 11.53 -7.00 -2.59
CA ASP A 40 10.50 -7.65 -3.41
C ASP A 40 10.34 -7.02 -4.81
N ILE A 41 10.63 -5.72 -4.93
CA ILE A 41 10.58 -4.97 -6.19
C ILE A 41 11.79 -4.05 -6.26
N GLU A 42 12.62 -4.27 -7.27
CA GLU A 42 13.68 -3.34 -7.64
C GLU A 42 13.08 -2.28 -8.58
N LYS A 43 12.89 -1.06 -8.07
CA LYS A 43 12.45 0.09 -8.87
C LYS A 43 13.41 1.26 -8.77
N GLY A 44 13.53 1.96 -9.91
CA GLY A 44 14.30 3.19 -10.04
C GLY A 44 13.59 4.40 -9.42
N ARG A 45 13.86 5.58 -9.97
CA ARG A 45 13.42 6.86 -9.39
C ARG A 45 11.94 7.18 -9.57
N ASP A 46 11.24 6.42 -10.40
CA ASP A 46 9.83 6.70 -10.76
C ASP A 46 8.82 6.28 -9.68
N GLY A 47 9.28 5.61 -8.61
CA GLY A 47 8.42 5.11 -7.55
C GLY A 47 7.49 3.99 -8.01
N TYR A 48 6.40 3.78 -7.26
CA TYR A 48 5.48 2.66 -7.45
C TYR A 48 4.17 3.14 -8.05
N SER A 49 3.77 2.51 -9.16
CA SER A 49 2.45 2.68 -9.73
C SER A 49 1.40 1.95 -8.89
N ILE A 50 0.14 2.33 -9.05
CA ILE A 50 -1.00 1.60 -8.45
C ILE A 50 -1.01 0.12 -8.86
N GLY A 51 -0.60 -0.18 -10.10
CA GLY A 51 -0.49 -1.55 -10.59
C GLY A 51 0.54 -2.39 -9.83
N ASP A 52 1.69 -1.81 -9.47
CA ASP A 52 2.72 -2.49 -8.67
C ASP A 52 2.18 -2.81 -7.27
N LEU A 53 1.51 -1.84 -6.63
CA LEU A 53 0.93 -2.03 -5.30
C LEU A 53 -0.17 -3.10 -5.30
N LYS A 54 -1.02 -3.11 -6.33
CA LYS A 54 -2.04 -4.15 -6.52
C LYS A 54 -1.39 -5.54 -6.64
N GLN A 55 -0.34 -5.66 -7.44
CA GLN A 55 0.34 -6.95 -7.61
C GLN A 55 0.95 -7.43 -6.28
N LEU A 56 1.55 -6.53 -5.50
CA LEU A 56 2.12 -6.85 -4.20
C LEU A 56 1.09 -7.29 -3.16
N LEU A 57 -0.07 -6.63 -3.12
CA LEU A 57 -1.19 -7.00 -2.25
C LEU A 57 -1.76 -8.37 -2.66
N ASN A 58 -1.97 -8.59 -3.97
CA ASN A 58 -2.45 -9.86 -4.48
C ASN A 58 -1.49 -11.02 -4.17
N LYS A 59 -0.16 -10.80 -4.26
CA LYS A 59 0.86 -11.79 -3.84
C LYS A 59 0.75 -12.17 -2.36
N ARG A 60 0.15 -11.31 -1.53
CA ARG A 60 -0.12 -11.55 -0.10
C ARG A 60 -1.57 -11.99 0.14
N ASN A 61 -2.26 -12.45 -0.88
CA ASN A 61 -3.64 -12.95 -0.86
C ASN A 61 -4.69 -11.92 -0.41
N PHE A 62 -4.41 -10.62 -0.62
CA PHE A 62 -5.44 -9.60 -0.50
C PHE A 62 -6.29 -9.60 -1.77
N ASP A 63 -7.61 -9.61 -1.62
CA ASP A 63 -8.52 -9.28 -2.72
C ASP A 63 -8.46 -7.76 -2.98
N THR A 64 -7.91 -7.37 -4.12
CA THR A 64 -7.55 -5.98 -4.39
C THR A 64 -8.13 -5.48 -5.71
N GLY A 65 -9.05 -4.53 -5.62
CA GLY A 65 -9.57 -3.73 -6.74
C GLY A 65 -8.73 -2.48 -7.02
N SER A 66 -8.91 -1.87 -8.19
CA SER A 66 -8.40 -0.53 -8.48
C SER A 66 -9.49 0.27 -9.15
N TYR A 67 -9.84 1.40 -8.55
CA TYR A 67 -10.99 2.21 -8.95
C TYR A 67 -10.57 3.65 -9.18
N GLN A 68 -11.12 4.26 -10.22
CA GLN A 68 -10.98 5.69 -10.45
C GLN A 68 -12.15 6.41 -9.78
N VAL A 69 -11.84 7.31 -8.84
CA VAL A 69 -12.84 8.06 -8.09
C VAL A 69 -12.64 9.54 -8.33
N LYS A 70 -13.72 10.25 -8.69
CA LYS A 70 -13.70 11.72 -8.90
C LYS A 70 -14.01 12.52 -7.63
N ASP A 71 -14.65 11.89 -6.66
CA ASP A 71 -15.05 12.49 -5.38
C ASP A 71 -14.80 11.50 -4.25
N VAL A 72 -13.96 11.87 -3.30
CA VAL A 72 -13.56 11.04 -2.15
C VAL A 72 -14.75 10.57 -1.32
N ASN A 73 -15.85 11.33 -1.29
CA ASN A 73 -17.05 10.97 -0.55
C ASN A 73 -17.75 9.72 -1.11
N LYS A 74 -17.49 9.38 -2.39
CA LYS A 74 -18.08 8.23 -3.09
C LYS A 74 -17.29 6.93 -2.91
N ILE A 75 -16.19 6.94 -2.16
CA ILE A 75 -15.38 5.73 -1.92
C ILE A 75 -16.22 4.62 -1.27
N SER A 76 -17.17 4.98 -0.41
CA SER A 76 -18.05 4.03 0.27
C SER A 76 -19.04 3.29 -0.65
N GLU A 77 -19.20 3.74 -1.90
CA GLU A 77 -20.09 3.15 -2.91
C GLU A 77 -19.36 2.13 -3.81
N LEU A 78 -18.04 1.99 -3.66
CA LEU A 78 -17.24 1.05 -4.46
C LEU A 78 -17.52 -0.41 -4.05
N PRO A 79 -17.36 -1.37 -4.99
CA PRO A 79 -17.50 -2.80 -4.70
C PRO A 79 -16.50 -3.32 -3.67
#